data_AF-A0A6L6R5L7-F1
#
_entry.id   AF-A0A6L6R5L7-F1
#
_cell.length_a   1.000
_cell.length_b   1.000
_cell.length_c   1.000
_cell.angle_alpha   90.00
_cell.angle_beta   90.00
_cell.angle_gamma   90.00
#
_symmetry.space_group_name_H-M   'P 1'
#
loop_
_entity.id
_entity.type
_entity.pdbx_description
1 polymer ?
#
loop_
_entity_poly.entity_id
_entity_poly.type
_entity_poly.pdbx_seq_one_letter_code
_entity_poly.pdbx_strand_id
1 'polypeptide(L)'
;GSGAASCDLIARVLTLDDGTSLEFDGLVVASGIRPRRLPIPGPGGGRFALRTADDALRIREYLSPGATVVIMGAGFIGCETAATARKLGCTVHVVALDEQPMVRPLGADLGAAMRQRHEAQGVHFHLGHTIDAFHGATSVESVSLSNGTELPASVVVEAVGSVANTEWLRGNDLDLSDGLLVDSAMQVSTDLAPVVAVGDLARHPNSLFGNIARRIEHWNIPTETGRRAGATLAALLRGEDPDRSPFAAMPAFWSDQYDVMLQSFGMPGIATSSTLASGSLNGACIVEYSDSSGLVGVVGVNQTAEVAPYRKLLLARQ
;
A
#
# COMPACT_ATOMS: atom_id res chain seq x y z
N GLY A 1 16.55 15.66 8.41
CA GLY A 1 15.78 16.72 7.76
C GLY A 1 14.66 17.17 8.68
N SER A 2 14.05 18.31 8.41
CA SER A 2 12.89 18.84 9.15
C SER A 2 11.62 18.55 8.34
N GLY A 3 10.56 18.06 8.98
CA GLY A 3 9.29 17.75 8.31
C GLY A 3 8.47 19.01 8.02
N ALA A 4 7.47 18.89 7.14
CA ALA A 4 6.50 19.95 6.91
C ALA A 4 5.44 19.93 8.02
N ALA A 5 5.31 21.04 8.75
CA ALA A 5 4.36 21.19 9.85
C ALA A 5 3.02 21.79 9.41
N SER A 6 3.07 22.84 8.58
CA SER A 6 1.88 23.50 8.03
C SER A 6 2.19 24.21 6.72
N CYS A 7 1.16 24.49 5.92
CA CYS A 7 1.26 25.27 4.71
C CYS A 7 0.10 26.27 4.60
N ASP A 8 0.41 27.50 4.22
CA ASP A 8 -0.55 28.52 3.83
C ASP A 8 -0.39 28.78 2.32
N LEU A 9 -1.37 28.36 1.53
CA LEU A 9 -1.34 28.53 0.08
C LEU A 9 -1.63 29.97 -0.38
N ILE A 10 -2.31 30.78 0.45
CA ILE A 10 -2.57 32.20 0.15
C ILE A 10 -1.26 32.99 0.30
N ALA A 11 -0.59 32.81 1.44
CA ALA A 11 0.70 33.43 1.71
C ALA A 11 1.85 32.77 0.94
N ARG A 12 1.62 31.55 0.42
CA ARG A 12 2.62 30.68 -0.22
C ARG A 12 3.83 30.39 0.65
N VAL A 13 3.54 30.03 1.90
CA VAL A 13 4.55 29.71 2.91
C VAL A 13 4.37 28.29 3.43
N LEU A 14 5.46 27.53 3.45
CA LEU A 14 5.57 26.24 4.12
C LEU A 14 6.32 26.45 5.44
N THR A 15 5.74 26.00 6.56
CA THR A 15 6.41 25.99 7.86
C THR A 15 6.91 24.59 8.17
N LEU A 16 8.17 24.48 8.58
CA LEU A 16 8.81 23.22 8.97
C LEU A 16 8.64 22.96 10.48
N ASP A 17 8.89 21.73 10.91
CA ASP A 17 8.79 21.31 12.31
C ASP A 17 9.73 22.08 13.27
N ASP A 18 10.83 22.61 12.76
CA ASP A 18 11.77 23.45 13.51
C ASP A 18 11.37 24.94 13.55
N GLY A 19 10.24 25.30 12.95
CA GLY A 19 9.72 26.66 12.87
C GLY A 19 10.26 27.48 11.70
N THR A 20 11.14 26.93 10.86
CA THR A 20 11.61 27.59 9.64
C THR A 20 10.44 27.79 8.67
N SER A 21 10.35 28.98 8.09
CA SER A 21 9.38 29.30 7.03
C SER A 21 10.07 29.37 5.66
N LEU A 22 9.46 28.74 4.66
CA LEU A 22 9.93 28.71 3.28
C LEU A 22 8.84 29.28 2.36
N GLU A 23 9.16 30.34 1.64
CA GLU A 23 8.31 30.85 0.56
C GLU A 23 8.42 29.98 -0.69
N PHE A 24 7.35 29.88 -1.47
CA PHE A 24 7.36 29.13 -2.73
C PHE A 24 6.52 29.79 -3.82
N ASP A 25 6.92 29.59 -5.08
CA ASP A 25 6.10 29.97 -6.24
C ASP A 25 5.14 28.84 -6.66
N GLY A 26 5.49 27.60 -6.33
CA GLY A 26 4.68 26.42 -6.57
C GLY A 26 5.04 25.27 -5.62
N LEU A 27 4.07 24.40 -5.35
CA LEU A 27 4.20 23.34 -4.36
C LEU A 27 4.01 21.96 -4.98
N VAL A 28 4.96 21.06 -4.72
CA VAL A 28 4.83 19.61 -5.01
C VAL A 28 4.56 18.88 -3.71
N VAL A 29 3.38 18.28 -3.59
CA VAL A 29 3.01 17.45 -2.45
C VAL A 29 3.44 16.01 -2.73
N ALA A 30 4.50 15.57 -2.05
CA ALA A 30 5.11 14.24 -2.19
C ALA A 30 5.37 13.54 -0.84
N SER A 31 4.57 13.86 0.19
CA SER A 31 4.72 13.36 1.57
C SER A 31 4.36 11.87 1.76
N GLY A 32 3.86 11.21 0.73
CA GLY A 32 3.53 9.79 0.72
C GLY A 32 2.53 9.37 1.81
N ILE A 33 2.74 8.16 2.33
CA ILE A 33 1.88 7.49 3.30
C ILE A 33 2.70 7.01 4.49
N ARG A 34 2.04 6.79 5.62
CA ARG A 34 2.58 6.10 6.80
C ARG A 34 1.73 4.89 7.17
N PRO A 35 2.30 3.86 7.83
CA PRO A 35 1.53 2.72 8.30
C PRO A 35 0.46 3.14 9.31
N ARG A 36 -0.71 2.51 9.22
CA ARG A 36 -1.74 2.61 10.24
C ARG A 36 -1.31 1.80 11.46
N ARG A 37 -1.61 2.33 12.65
CA ARG A 37 -1.43 1.64 13.93
C ARG A 37 -2.77 1.18 14.46
N LEU A 38 -2.77 0.05 15.17
CA LEU A 38 -3.96 -0.40 15.91
C LEU A 38 -4.23 0.60 17.06
N PRO A 39 -5.45 1.15 17.17
CA PRO A 39 -5.81 2.11 18.21
C PRO A 39 -6.10 1.41 19.56
N ILE A 40 -5.24 0.47 19.94
CA ILE A 40 -5.37 -0.36 21.14
C ILE A 40 -4.22 -0.02 22.08
N PRO A 41 -4.50 0.41 23.32
CA PRO A 41 -3.49 0.64 24.34
C PRO A 41 -2.69 -0.63 24.66
N GLY A 42 -1.50 -0.47 25.23
CA GLY A 42 -0.67 -1.61 25.65
C GLY A 42 0.81 -1.23 25.73
N PRO A 43 1.68 -2.23 25.95
CA PRO A 43 3.12 -2.01 25.97
C PRO A 43 3.60 -1.41 24.64
N GLY A 44 4.56 -0.49 24.70
CA GLY A 44 5.15 0.12 23.50
C GLY A 44 6.25 -0.73 22.87
N GLY A 45 6.99 -1.48 23.69
CA GLY A 45 8.09 -2.34 23.25
C GLY A 45 7.60 -3.57 22.47
N GLY A 46 8.36 -3.98 21.46
CA GLY A 46 8.04 -5.17 20.66
C GLY A 46 6.88 -4.99 19.67
N ARG A 47 6.30 -3.78 19.55
CA ARG A 47 5.27 -3.45 18.56
C ARG A 47 5.83 -2.59 17.44
N PHE A 48 5.71 -3.07 16.22
CA PHE A 48 6.32 -2.44 15.05
C PHE A 48 5.30 -2.23 13.93
N ALA A 49 5.63 -1.28 13.06
CA ALA A 49 5.08 -1.17 11.72
C ALA A 49 6.25 -1.07 10.74
N LEU A 50 6.05 -1.47 9.48
CA LEU A 50 7.12 -1.53 8.49
C LEU A 50 6.84 -0.58 7.32
N ARG A 51 7.66 0.46 7.14
CA ARG A 51 7.64 1.33 5.95
C ARG A 51 9.02 1.78 5.51
N THR A 52 9.87 2.14 6.46
CA THR A 52 11.21 2.69 6.22
C THR A 52 12.29 1.62 6.37
N ALA A 53 13.49 1.90 5.85
CA ALA A 53 14.65 1.05 6.10
C ALA A 53 14.96 0.92 7.60
N ASP A 54 14.78 2.01 8.36
CA ASP A 54 14.99 2.03 9.81
C ASP A 54 13.96 1.18 10.55
N ASP A 55 12.71 1.10 10.07
CA ASP A 55 11.74 0.14 10.61
C ASP A 55 12.22 -1.30 10.39
N ALA A 56 12.69 -1.62 9.18
CA ALA A 56 13.19 -2.96 8.85
C ALA A 56 14.40 -3.36 9.70
N LEU A 57 15.36 -2.45 9.88
CA LEU A 57 16.53 -2.66 10.72
C LEU A 57 16.12 -2.90 12.18
N ARG A 58 15.20 -2.10 12.72
CA ARG A 58 14.68 -2.28 14.08
C ARG A 58 13.95 -3.60 14.26
N ILE A 59 13.05 -3.96 13.35
CA ILE A 59 12.31 -5.24 13.43
C ILE A 59 13.30 -6.41 13.41
N ARG A 60 14.31 -6.36 12.53
CA ARG A 60 15.30 -7.43 12.37
C ARG A 60 16.02 -7.80 13.69
N GLU A 61 16.25 -6.84 14.57
CA GLU A 61 16.90 -7.08 15.87
C GLU A 61 16.08 -8.01 16.78
N TYR A 62 14.78 -8.14 16.53
CA TYR A 62 13.86 -8.97 17.32
C TYR A 62 13.49 -10.29 16.61
N LEU A 63 13.91 -10.48 15.36
CA LEU A 63 13.62 -11.70 14.59
C LEU A 63 14.77 -12.70 14.74
N SER A 64 14.62 -13.62 15.69
CA SER A 64 15.58 -14.68 15.97
C SER A 64 14.89 -16.04 16.14
N PRO A 65 15.62 -17.17 15.99
CA PRO A 65 15.08 -18.48 16.30
C PRO A 65 14.41 -18.52 17.68
N GLY A 66 13.19 -19.06 17.73
CA GLY A 66 12.39 -19.16 18.96
C GLY A 66 11.58 -17.91 19.34
N ALA A 67 11.75 -16.77 18.65
CA ALA A 67 10.85 -15.63 18.82
C ALA A 67 9.45 -15.97 18.27
N THR A 68 8.40 -15.50 18.95
CA THR A 68 7.02 -15.63 18.45
C THR A 68 6.55 -14.28 17.93
N VAL A 69 6.26 -14.25 16.63
CA VAL A 69 5.85 -13.07 15.88
C VAL A 69 4.37 -13.17 15.57
N VAL A 70 3.60 -12.19 16.02
CA VAL A 70 2.21 -12.00 15.58
C VAL A 70 2.16 -10.87 14.56
N ILE A 71 1.60 -11.14 13.39
CA ILE A 71 1.44 -10.15 12.32
C ILE A 71 -0.06 -9.84 12.21
N MET A 72 -0.45 -8.59 12.47
CA MET A 72 -1.81 -8.14 12.23
C MET A 72 -1.92 -7.61 10.79
N GLY A 73 -2.63 -8.34 9.94
CA GLY A 73 -2.87 -8.02 8.54
C GLY A 73 -2.28 -9.08 7.61
N ALA A 74 -3.14 -9.64 6.74
CA ALA A 74 -2.78 -10.68 5.78
C ALA A 74 -2.65 -10.15 4.34
N GLY A 75 -2.30 -8.87 4.17
CA GLY A 75 -1.93 -8.30 2.87
C GLY A 75 -0.51 -8.67 2.45
N PHE A 76 -0.04 -8.14 1.31
CA PHE A 76 1.29 -8.46 0.77
C PHE A 76 2.42 -8.22 1.79
N ILE A 77 2.50 -7.04 2.41
CA ILE A 77 3.53 -6.73 3.42
C ILE A 77 3.47 -7.70 4.62
N GLY A 78 2.27 -8.06 5.08
CA GLY A 78 2.09 -9.02 6.16
C GLY A 78 2.60 -10.41 5.79
N CYS A 79 2.27 -10.89 4.60
CA CYS A 79 2.73 -12.16 4.08
C CYS A 79 4.24 -12.19 3.78
N GLU A 80 4.83 -11.12 3.24
CA GLU A 80 6.28 -10.99 3.04
C GLU A 80 7.05 -11.00 4.37
N THR A 81 6.51 -10.28 5.36
CA THR A 81 7.05 -10.27 6.72
C THR A 81 6.95 -11.66 7.35
N ALA A 82 5.82 -12.36 7.17
CA ALA A 82 5.63 -13.73 7.65
C ALA A 82 6.67 -14.67 7.03
N ALA A 83 6.85 -14.60 5.71
CA ALA A 83 7.82 -15.43 5.00
C ALA A 83 9.25 -15.18 5.48
N THR A 84 9.61 -13.92 5.70
CA THR A 84 10.93 -13.53 6.20
C THR A 84 11.15 -14.02 7.63
N ALA A 85 10.19 -13.79 8.54
CA ALA A 85 10.28 -14.24 9.93
C ALA A 85 10.37 -15.77 10.04
N ARG A 86 9.62 -16.52 9.22
CA ARG A 86 9.74 -17.98 9.13
C ARG A 86 11.12 -18.42 8.67
N LYS A 87 11.68 -17.81 7.62
CA LYS A 87 13.05 -18.09 7.15
C LYS A 87 14.11 -17.81 8.23
N LEU A 88 13.84 -16.87 9.15
CA LEU A 88 14.71 -16.54 10.28
C LEU A 88 14.49 -17.45 11.51
N GLY A 89 13.62 -18.47 11.42
CA GLY A 89 13.39 -19.45 12.48
C GLY A 89 12.39 -19.02 13.56
N CYS A 90 11.62 -17.96 13.32
CA CYS A 90 10.58 -17.50 14.25
C CYS A 90 9.32 -18.38 14.15
N THR A 91 8.57 -18.52 15.24
CA THR A 91 7.16 -18.96 15.20
C THR A 91 6.30 -17.80 14.71
N VAL A 92 5.44 -18.01 13.72
CA VAL A 92 4.69 -16.91 13.09
C VAL A 92 3.19 -17.19 13.12
N HIS A 93 2.45 -16.22 13.64
CA HIS A 93 1.00 -16.15 13.61
C HIS A 93 0.58 -14.95 12.76
N VAL A 94 -0.33 -15.15 11.80
CA VAL A 94 -0.93 -14.07 11.02
C VAL A 94 -2.38 -13.94 11.42
N VAL A 95 -2.79 -12.77 11.87
CA VAL A 95 -4.16 -12.45 12.30
C VAL A 95 -4.75 -11.47 11.29
N ALA A 96 -5.95 -11.72 10.78
CA ALA A 96 -6.62 -10.80 9.86
C ALA A 96 -8.14 -10.94 9.92
N LEU A 97 -8.83 -9.83 9.63
CA LEU A 97 -10.29 -9.81 9.52
C LEU A 97 -10.78 -10.53 8.25
N ASP A 98 -9.96 -10.52 7.20
CA ASP A 98 -10.29 -11.13 5.92
C ASP A 98 -10.38 -12.66 6.02
N GLU A 99 -11.22 -13.26 5.16
CA GLU A 99 -11.40 -14.71 5.06
C GLU A 99 -10.23 -15.45 4.38
N GLN A 100 -9.40 -14.71 3.64
CA GLN A 100 -8.20 -15.20 2.95
C GLN A 100 -7.12 -14.13 2.93
N PRO A 101 -5.83 -14.51 2.91
CA PRO A 101 -4.75 -13.55 2.70
C PRO A 101 -4.83 -12.93 1.31
N MET A 102 -4.51 -11.64 1.23
CA MET A 102 -4.47 -10.87 -0.02
C MET A 102 -5.76 -10.98 -0.85
N VAL A 103 -6.91 -11.22 -0.19
CA VAL A 103 -8.18 -11.53 -0.86
C VAL A 103 -8.65 -10.39 -1.78
N ARG A 104 -8.43 -9.14 -1.38
CA ARG A 104 -8.84 -7.98 -2.18
C ARG A 104 -8.18 -7.99 -3.57
N PRO A 105 -6.83 -8.09 -3.70
CA PRO A 105 -6.21 -8.18 -5.01
C PRO A 105 -6.25 -9.57 -5.65
N LEU A 106 -6.25 -10.67 -4.89
CA LEU A 106 -6.10 -12.02 -5.47
C LEU A 106 -7.42 -12.77 -5.65
N GLY A 107 -8.49 -12.35 -5.00
CA GLY A 107 -9.72 -13.13 -4.87
C GLY A 107 -9.57 -14.33 -3.92
N ALA A 108 -10.69 -14.99 -3.63
CA ALA A 108 -10.77 -16.06 -2.65
C ALA A 108 -9.92 -17.28 -3.05
N ASP A 109 -9.98 -17.72 -4.31
CA ASP A 109 -9.35 -18.95 -4.76
C ASP A 109 -7.82 -18.88 -4.73
N LEU A 110 -7.25 -17.82 -5.32
CA LEU A 110 -5.80 -17.63 -5.30
C LEU A 110 -5.32 -17.24 -3.89
N GLY A 111 -6.09 -16.45 -3.13
CA GLY A 111 -5.81 -16.17 -1.72
C GLY A 111 -5.72 -17.44 -0.87
N ALA A 112 -6.65 -18.39 -1.04
CA ALA A 112 -6.63 -19.68 -0.35
C ALA A 112 -5.40 -20.51 -0.73
N ALA A 113 -5.03 -20.53 -2.01
CA ALA A 113 -3.83 -21.22 -2.46
C ALA A 113 -2.54 -20.58 -1.90
N MET A 114 -2.51 -19.25 -1.75
CA MET A 114 -1.39 -18.56 -1.08
C MET A 114 -1.35 -18.86 0.42
N ARG A 115 -2.50 -18.93 1.09
CA ARG A 115 -2.60 -19.35 2.49
C ARG A 115 -1.97 -20.73 2.70
N GLN A 116 -2.37 -21.71 1.90
CA GLN A 116 -1.86 -23.09 2.00
C GLN A 116 -0.34 -23.16 1.85
N ARG A 117 0.24 -22.33 0.97
CA ARG A 117 1.71 -22.24 0.82
C ARG A 117 2.40 -21.73 2.08
N HIS A 118 1.85 -20.69 2.71
CA HIS A 118 2.38 -20.18 3.99
C HIS A 118 2.20 -21.18 5.14
N GLU A 119 1.05 -21.86 5.21
CA GLU A 119 0.78 -22.91 6.20
C GLU A 119 1.76 -24.09 6.04
N ALA A 120 2.09 -24.46 4.81
CA ALA A 120 3.10 -25.48 4.53
C ALA A 120 4.52 -25.09 4.99
N GLN A 121 4.80 -23.79 5.14
CA GLN A 121 6.03 -23.25 5.74
C GLN A 121 5.94 -23.09 7.28
N GLY A 122 4.80 -23.48 7.87
CA GLY A 122 4.54 -23.44 9.31
C GLY A 122 4.04 -22.08 9.82
N VAL A 123 3.44 -21.24 8.97
CA VAL A 123 2.68 -20.07 9.43
C VAL A 123 1.31 -20.51 9.95
N HIS A 124 0.86 -19.93 11.06
CA HIS A 124 -0.47 -20.15 11.62
C HIS A 124 -1.39 -18.97 11.31
N PHE A 125 -2.44 -19.17 10.51
CA PHE A 125 -3.43 -18.13 10.23
C PHE A 125 -4.60 -18.14 11.23
N HIS A 126 -4.99 -16.95 11.66
CA HIS A 126 -6.13 -16.66 12.53
C HIS A 126 -7.04 -15.66 11.79
N LEU A 127 -7.77 -16.16 10.80
CA LEU A 127 -8.62 -15.37 9.90
C LEU A 127 -10.00 -15.10 10.52
N GLY A 128 -10.66 -14.02 10.08
CA GLY A 128 -11.94 -13.56 10.66
C GLY A 128 -11.80 -12.96 12.06
N HIS A 129 -10.59 -12.63 12.50
CA HIS A 129 -10.29 -12.16 13.84
C HIS A 129 -9.40 -10.91 13.83
N THR A 130 -9.49 -10.12 14.90
CA THR A 130 -8.56 -9.03 15.18
C THR A 130 -7.87 -9.26 16.52
N ILE A 131 -6.83 -8.48 16.79
CA ILE A 131 -6.29 -8.31 18.15
C ILE A 131 -7.20 -7.34 18.89
N ASP A 132 -7.60 -7.70 20.12
CA ASP A 132 -8.40 -6.87 21.02
C ASP A 132 -7.56 -6.27 22.15
N ALA A 133 -6.50 -6.95 22.58
CA ALA A 133 -5.62 -6.48 23.65
C ALA A 133 -4.17 -6.93 23.45
N PHE A 134 -3.25 -6.08 23.91
CA PHE A 134 -1.83 -6.39 24.07
C PHE A 134 -1.51 -6.53 25.55
N HIS A 135 -0.77 -7.58 25.92
CA HIS A 135 -0.36 -7.84 27.30
C HIS A 135 1.15 -7.75 27.47
N GLY A 136 1.58 -7.34 28.66
CA GLY A 136 2.97 -7.14 29.04
C GLY A 136 3.18 -5.82 29.76
N ALA A 137 4.28 -5.71 30.51
CA ALA A 137 4.55 -4.52 31.33
C ALA A 137 5.09 -3.34 30.51
N THR A 138 6.16 -3.57 29.76
CA THR A 138 6.85 -2.54 28.94
C THR A 138 6.96 -2.96 27.48
N SER A 139 7.12 -4.25 27.24
CA SER A 139 7.11 -4.91 25.93
C SER A 139 5.98 -5.92 25.84
N VAL A 140 5.53 -6.21 24.62
CA VAL A 140 4.51 -7.24 24.39
C VAL A 140 5.05 -8.63 24.77
N GLU A 141 4.20 -9.40 25.45
CA GLU A 141 4.44 -10.79 25.87
C GLU A 141 3.38 -11.74 25.30
N SER A 142 2.14 -11.25 25.14
CA SER A 142 1.04 -11.95 24.48
C SER A 142 0.01 -10.98 23.89
N VAL A 143 -0.88 -11.50 23.05
CA VAL A 143 -2.03 -10.78 22.51
C VAL A 143 -3.31 -11.58 22.67
N SER A 144 -4.41 -10.91 23.01
CA SER A 144 -5.74 -11.52 22.95
C SER A 144 -6.41 -11.21 21.63
N LEU A 145 -6.95 -12.24 20.99
CA LEU A 145 -7.75 -12.12 19.79
C LEU A 145 -9.23 -11.91 20.14
N SER A 146 -9.98 -11.39 19.18
CA SER A 146 -11.42 -11.10 19.31
C SER A 146 -12.31 -12.31 19.54
N ASN A 147 -11.79 -13.53 19.42
CA ASN A 147 -12.48 -14.77 19.75
C ASN A 147 -12.12 -15.32 21.15
N GLY A 148 -11.34 -14.57 21.94
CA GLY A 148 -10.85 -14.97 23.25
C GLY A 148 -9.59 -15.82 23.26
N THR A 149 -9.04 -16.19 22.09
CA THR A 149 -7.76 -16.89 21.99
C THR A 149 -6.62 -15.96 22.42
N GLU A 150 -5.71 -16.47 23.24
CA GLU A 150 -4.48 -15.76 23.58
C GLU A 150 -3.30 -16.38 22.85
N LEU A 151 -2.47 -15.54 22.22
CA LEU A 151 -1.27 -15.96 21.53
C LEU A 151 -0.04 -15.38 22.23
N PRO A 152 1.01 -16.18 22.53
CA PRO A 152 2.28 -15.64 22.97
C PRO A 152 2.87 -14.78 21.84
N ALA A 153 3.48 -13.65 22.19
CA ALA A 153 4.05 -12.72 21.23
C ALA A 153 5.18 -11.93 21.86
N SER A 154 6.40 -12.13 21.38
CA SER A 154 7.54 -11.25 21.71
C SER A 154 7.71 -10.12 20.69
N VAL A 155 7.05 -10.25 19.53
CA VAL A 155 7.04 -9.27 18.44
C VAL A 155 5.64 -9.20 17.85
N VAL A 156 5.13 -7.98 17.65
CA VAL A 156 3.92 -7.71 16.89
C VAL A 156 4.27 -6.79 15.72
N VAL A 157 3.91 -7.20 14.50
CA VAL A 157 3.98 -6.34 13.30
C VAL A 157 2.58 -5.93 12.87
N GLU A 158 2.30 -4.64 12.88
CA GLU A 158 1.02 -4.05 12.48
C GLU A 158 1.07 -3.70 10.97
N ALA A 159 0.50 -4.57 10.14
CA ALA A 159 0.40 -4.46 8.69
C ALA A 159 -1.05 -4.20 8.23
N VAL A 160 -1.73 -3.26 8.90
CA VAL A 160 -3.18 -2.99 8.75
C VAL A 160 -3.50 -1.85 7.78
N GLY A 161 -2.68 -1.70 6.74
CA GLY A 161 -2.80 -0.64 5.75
C GLY A 161 -2.13 0.67 6.16
N SER A 162 -2.49 1.75 5.48
CA SER A 162 -1.76 3.01 5.46
C SER A 162 -2.69 4.22 5.61
N VAL A 163 -2.09 5.38 5.86
CA VAL A 163 -2.74 6.69 5.92
C VAL A 163 -1.89 7.67 5.11
N ALA A 164 -2.53 8.49 4.27
CA ALA A 164 -1.85 9.55 3.52
C ALA A 164 -1.40 10.69 4.44
N ASN A 165 -0.19 11.19 4.24
CA ASN A 165 0.41 12.24 5.05
C ASN A 165 -0.03 13.63 4.54
N THR A 166 -1.27 14.01 4.83
CA THR A 166 -1.90 15.25 4.34
C THR A 166 -2.14 16.30 5.43
N GLU A 167 -1.83 15.99 6.69
CA GLU A 167 -2.23 16.81 7.84
C GLU A 167 -1.70 18.24 7.79
N TRP A 168 -0.50 18.44 7.26
CA TRP A 168 0.15 19.75 7.13
C TRP A 168 -0.51 20.68 6.08
N LEU A 169 -1.43 20.15 5.27
CA LEU A 169 -2.18 20.93 4.27
C LEU A 169 -3.54 21.42 4.77
N ARG A 170 -3.94 21.06 6.00
CA ARG A 170 -5.22 21.50 6.58
C ARG A 170 -5.29 23.02 6.65
N GLY A 171 -6.48 23.57 6.45
CA GLY A 171 -6.72 25.02 6.45
C GLY A 171 -6.72 25.68 5.06
N ASN A 172 -6.42 24.93 3.99
CA ASN A 172 -6.35 25.42 2.61
C ASN A 172 -7.58 25.08 1.75
N ASP A 173 -8.70 24.66 2.36
CA ASP A 173 -9.93 24.23 1.67
C ASP A 173 -9.72 23.17 0.57
N LEU A 174 -8.87 22.18 0.86
CA LEU A 174 -8.54 21.08 -0.03
C LEU A 174 -9.33 19.81 0.33
N ASP A 175 -9.65 18.98 -0.66
CA ASP A 175 -10.20 17.65 -0.42
C ASP A 175 -9.08 16.66 -0.01
N LEU A 176 -9.01 16.41 1.30
CA LEU A 176 -8.00 15.57 1.97
C LEU A 176 -8.56 14.22 2.47
N SER A 177 -9.77 13.82 2.05
CA SER A 177 -10.55 12.74 2.67
C SER A 177 -9.93 11.34 2.58
N ASP A 178 -9.18 11.04 1.51
CA ASP A 178 -8.38 9.82 1.33
C ASP A 178 -7.19 10.16 0.43
N GLY A 179 -6.25 10.90 1.01
CA GLY A 179 -5.17 11.57 0.26
C GLY A 179 -5.61 12.90 -0.33
N LEU A 180 -4.77 13.46 -1.18
CA LEU A 180 -4.99 14.75 -1.81
C LEU A 180 -5.59 14.55 -3.20
N LEU A 181 -6.82 15.05 -3.41
CA LEU A 181 -7.49 14.98 -4.71
C LEU A 181 -6.76 15.83 -5.75
N VAL A 182 -6.48 15.23 -6.90
CA VAL A 182 -5.93 15.90 -8.09
C VAL A 182 -6.67 15.48 -9.36
N ASP A 183 -6.60 16.34 -10.37
CA ASP A 183 -7.11 16.04 -11.72
C ASP A 183 -6.14 15.16 -12.54
N SER A 184 -6.46 14.91 -13.82
CA SER A 184 -5.62 14.11 -14.73
C SER A 184 -4.22 14.70 -14.99
N ALA A 185 -4.04 16.00 -14.74
CA ALA A 185 -2.76 16.67 -14.85
C ALA A 185 -1.95 16.61 -13.53
N MET A 186 -2.44 15.88 -12.52
CA MET A 186 -1.91 15.85 -11.15
C MET A 186 -1.97 17.21 -10.45
N GLN A 187 -2.79 18.14 -10.92
CA GLN A 187 -3.00 19.44 -10.30
C GLN A 187 -4.09 19.34 -9.22
N VAL A 188 -3.85 19.99 -8.09
CA VAL A 188 -4.87 20.21 -7.07
C VAL A 188 -5.81 21.31 -7.54
N SER A 189 -7.12 21.06 -7.48
CA SER A 189 -8.14 22.03 -7.89
C SER A 189 -8.23 23.19 -6.89
N THR A 190 -7.37 24.20 -7.04
CA THR A 190 -7.33 25.41 -6.21
C THR A 190 -6.77 26.60 -7.02
N ASP A 191 -7.27 27.81 -6.74
CA ASP A 191 -6.80 29.06 -7.36
C ASP A 191 -5.78 29.80 -6.48
N LEU A 192 -5.43 29.25 -5.31
CA LEU A 192 -4.57 29.92 -4.32
C LEU A 192 -3.09 29.98 -4.78
N ALA A 193 -2.59 28.87 -5.30
CA ALA A 193 -1.23 28.73 -5.81
C ALA A 193 -1.11 27.53 -6.78
N PRO A 194 -0.08 27.48 -7.62
CA PRO A 194 0.27 26.27 -8.38
C PRO A 194 0.63 25.11 -7.43
N VAL A 195 -0.27 24.13 -7.30
CA VAL A 195 -0.05 22.95 -6.45
C VAL A 195 -0.30 21.67 -7.24
N VAL A 196 0.65 20.75 -7.15
CA VAL A 196 0.55 19.39 -7.73
C VAL A 196 0.82 18.34 -6.66
N ALA A 197 0.31 17.12 -6.84
CA ALA A 197 0.53 16.02 -5.91
C ALA A 197 0.96 14.73 -6.63
N VAL A 198 1.81 13.93 -5.98
CA VAL A 198 2.41 12.73 -6.59
C VAL A 198 2.46 11.53 -5.64
N GLY A 199 2.58 10.34 -6.23
CA GLY A 199 2.79 9.09 -5.52
C GLY A 199 1.61 8.64 -4.65
N ASP A 200 1.91 7.86 -3.61
CA ASP A 200 0.92 7.12 -2.82
C ASP A 200 -0.18 8.00 -2.20
N LEU A 201 0.10 9.28 -1.94
CA LEU A 201 -0.86 10.20 -1.32
C LEU A 201 -1.84 10.81 -2.34
N ALA A 202 -1.47 10.84 -3.62
CA ALA A 202 -2.24 11.51 -4.65
C ALA A 202 -3.44 10.64 -5.00
N ARG A 203 -4.64 11.21 -4.83
CA ARG A 203 -5.88 10.59 -5.25
C ARG A 203 -6.24 11.15 -6.62
N HIS A 204 -6.00 10.36 -7.67
CA HIS A 204 -6.08 10.83 -9.04
C HIS A 204 -6.97 9.92 -9.89
N PRO A 205 -7.64 10.45 -10.92
CA PRO A 205 -8.35 9.63 -11.88
C PRO A 205 -7.37 8.81 -12.73
N ASN A 206 -7.79 7.62 -13.15
CA ASN A 206 -7.06 6.79 -14.10
C ASN A 206 -8.03 6.32 -15.19
N SER A 207 -7.80 6.75 -16.43
CA SER A 207 -8.74 6.51 -17.52
C SER A 207 -8.86 5.04 -17.90
N LEU A 208 -7.87 4.20 -17.59
CA LEU A 208 -7.92 2.75 -17.81
C LEU A 208 -8.93 2.05 -16.87
N PHE A 209 -9.31 2.70 -15.75
CA PHE A 209 -10.11 2.11 -14.68
C PHE A 209 -11.29 3.00 -14.28
N GLY A 210 -12.06 3.41 -15.30
CA GLY A 210 -13.32 4.15 -15.17
C GLY A 210 -13.16 5.62 -14.80
N ASN A 211 -11.94 6.17 -14.86
CA ASN A 211 -11.64 7.57 -14.55
C ASN A 211 -12.05 8.03 -13.13
N ILE A 212 -12.24 7.09 -12.21
CA ILE A 212 -12.60 7.37 -10.82
C ILE A 212 -11.31 7.65 -10.03
N ALA A 213 -11.30 8.74 -9.29
CA ALA A 213 -10.14 9.16 -8.50
C ALA A 213 -9.87 8.22 -7.33
N ARG A 214 -8.64 7.68 -7.26
CA ARG A 214 -8.18 6.75 -6.21
C ARG A 214 -6.72 6.96 -5.91
N ARG A 215 -6.28 6.57 -4.71
CA ARG A 215 -4.86 6.36 -4.44
C ARG A 215 -4.45 5.00 -4.99
N ILE A 216 -3.34 4.96 -5.72
CA ILE A 216 -2.79 3.73 -6.29
C ILE A 216 -1.38 3.57 -5.71
N GLU A 217 -1.27 2.73 -4.68
CA GLU A 217 -0.03 2.51 -3.89
C GLU A 217 0.89 1.48 -4.54
N HIS A 218 1.12 1.63 -5.85
CA HIS A 218 1.96 0.73 -6.63
C HIS A 218 3.30 1.39 -6.93
N TRP A 219 4.36 0.60 -6.92
CA TRP A 219 5.75 1.09 -6.99
C TRP A 219 6.03 2.04 -8.17
N ASN A 220 5.40 1.81 -9.31
CA ASN A 220 5.62 2.62 -10.51
C ASN A 220 4.86 3.95 -10.54
N ILE A 221 3.84 4.11 -9.70
CA ILE A 221 2.93 5.28 -9.72
C ILE A 221 3.62 6.58 -9.30
N PRO A 222 4.49 6.63 -8.27
CA PRO A 222 5.27 7.83 -7.96
C PRO A 222 6.04 8.38 -9.17
N THR A 223 6.66 7.52 -9.97
CA THR A 223 7.41 7.94 -11.17
C THR A 223 6.49 8.48 -12.26
N GLU A 224 5.38 7.78 -12.54
CA GLU A 224 4.44 8.19 -13.60
C GLU A 224 3.70 9.49 -13.25
N THR A 225 3.23 9.61 -12.01
CA THR A 225 2.58 10.84 -11.50
C THR A 225 3.59 11.99 -11.41
N GLY A 226 4.82 11.72 -10.97
CA GLY A 226 5.91 12.71 -10.93
C GLY A 226 6.22 13.33 -12.29
N ARG A 227 6.27 12.52 -13.35
CA ARG A 227 6.48 13.02 -14.73
C ARG A 227 5.36 13.97 -15.16
N ARG A 228 4.10 13.60 -14.92
CA ARG A 228 2.93 14.44 -15.24
C ARG A 228 2.93 15.72 -14.41
N ALA A 229 3.05 15.60 -13.09
CA ALA A 229 3.04 16.72 -12.16
C ALA A 229 4.16 17.75 -12.42
N GLY A 230 5.37 17.29 -12.73
CA GLY A 230 6.49 18.17 -13.06
C GLY A 230 6.22 19.02 -14.31
N ALA A 231 5.70 18.40 -15.38
CA ALA A 231 5.32 19.13 -16.59
C ALA A 231 4.18 20.12 -16.33
N THR A 232 3.16 19.70 -15.57
CA THR A 232 2.03 20.54 -15.16
C THR A 232 2.49 21.75 -14.37
N LEU A 233 3.28 21.57 -13.31
CA LEU A 233 3.76 22.67 -12.48
C LEU A 233 4.60 23.66 -13.29
N ALA A 234 5.45 23.16 -14.19
CA ALA A 234 6.25 24.02 -15.05
C ALA A 234 5.39 24.87 -16.00
N ALA A 235 4.30 24.33 -16.56
CA ALA A 235 3.36 25.09 -17.37
C ALA A 235 2.64 26.17 -16.55
N LEU A 236 2.12 25.81 -15.37
CA LEU A 236 1.44 26.73 -14.47
C LEU A 236 2.34 27.92 -14.07
N LEU A 237 3.61 27.65 -13.75
CA LEU A 237 4.58 28.70 -13.39
C LEU A 237 4.93 29.63 -14.57
N ARG A 238 4.73 29.19 -15.82
CA ARG A 238 4.88 30.02 -17.02
C ARG A 238 3.58 30.73 -17.43
N GLY A 239 2.47 30.48 -16.73
CA GLY A 239 1.14 30.97 -17.13
C GLY A 239 0.60 30.26 -18.38
N GLU A 240 1.04 29.03 -18.63
CA GLU A 240 0.58 28.19 -19.74
C GLU A 240 -0.47 27.17 -19.27
N ASP A 241 -1.32 26.74 -20.18
CA ASP A 241 -2.26 25.64 -19.92
C ASP A 241 -1.50 24.29 -19.84
N PRO A 242 -1.64 23.53 -18.74
CA PRO A 242 -1.02 22.22 -18.64
C PRO A 242 -1.74 21.16 -19.49
N ASP A 243 -1.05 20.09 -19.84
CA ASP A 243 -1.66 18.97 -20.58
C ASP A 243 -2.72 18.27 -19.72
N ARG A 244 -3.99 18.41 -20.14
CA ARG A 244 -5.19 17.82 -19.52
C ARG A 244 -5.60 16.48 -20.11
N SER A 245 -4.81 15.90 -21.02
CA SER A 245 -5.09 14.58 -21.59
C SER A 245 -5.32 13.52 -20.50
N PRO A 246 -6.15 12.50 -20.77
CA PRO A 246 -6.41 11.44 -19.81
C PRO A 246 -5.12 10.80 -19.25
N PHE A 247 -5.09 10.57 -17.94
CA PHE A 247 -3.96 9.91 -17.28
C PHE A 247 -4.18 8.41 -17.25
N ALA A 248 -3.30 7.66 -17.93
CA ALA A 248 -3.43 6.23 -18.18
C ALA A 248 -2.18 5.44 -17.72
N ALA A 249 -1.67 5.73 -16.52
CA ALA A 249 -0.55 4.98 -15.97
C ALA A 249 -1.01 3.56 -15.58
N MET A 250 -0.36 2.52 -16.12
CA MET A 250 -0.65 1.13 -15.78
C MET A 250 -0.16 0.80 -14.37
N PRO A 251 -1.02 0.46 -13.40
CA PRO A 251 -0.59 0.01 -12.09
C PRO A 251 0.15 -1.32 -12.22
N ALA A 252 1.29 -1.45 -11.54
CA ALA A 252 2.08 -2.67 -11.53
C ALA A 252 2.71 -2.88 -10.15
N PHE A 253 2.66 -4.10 -9.65
CA PHE A 253 3.33 -4.48 -8.42
C PHE A 253 3.86 -5.91 -8.53
N TRP A 254 4.78 -6.25 -7.63
CA TRP A 254 5.23 -7.61 -7.41
C TRP A 254 5.27 -7.89 -5.91
N SER A 255 5.38 -9.15 -5.54
CA SER A 255 5.55 -9.58 -4.15
C SER A 255 6.41 -10.83 -4.10
N ASP A 256 7.38 -10.83 -3.19
CA ASP A 256 8.36 -11.91 -3.00
C ASP A 256 8.07 -12.66 -1.69
N GLN A 257 7.60 -13.90 -1.81
CA GLN A 257 7.21 -14.71 -0.67
C GLN A 257 7.86 -16.10 -0.78
N TYR A 258 8.91 -16.33 0.00
CA TYR A 258 9.75 -17.53 -0.09
C TYR A 258 10.51 -17.64 -1.41
N ASP A 259 10.15 -18.61 -2.25
CA ASP A 259 10.57 -18.87 -3.62
C ASP A 259 9.44 -18.58 -4.63
N VAL A 260 8.39 -17.88 -4.17
CA VAL A 260 7.23 -17.48 -4.96
C VAL A 260 7.33 -16.00 -5.29
N MET A 261 7.39 -15.70 -6.59
CA MET A 261 7.28 -14.36 -7.15
C MET A 261 5.86 -14.17 -7.69
N LEU A 262 5.15 -13.18 -7.15
CA LEU A 262 3.90 -12.69 -7.73
C LEU A 262 4.21 -11.46 -8.58
N GLN A 263 3.67 -11.40 -9.80
CA GLN A 263 3.70 -10.21 -10.65
C GLN A 263 2.29 -9.85 -11.06
N SER A 264 1.93 -8.57 -10.96
CA SER A 264 0.63 -8.08 -11.38
C SER A 264 0.72 -6.85 -12.27
N PHE A 265 -0.24 -6.75 -13.19
CA PHE A 265 -0.57 -5.54 -13.95
C PHE A 265 -2.06 -5.24 -13.81
N GLY A 266 -2.40 -3.96 -13.82
CA GLY A 266 -3.76 -3.47 -13.70
C GLY A 266 -4.26 -3.42 -12.26
N MET A 267 -5.58 -3.51 -12.09
CA MET A 267 -6.26 -3.43 -10.81
C MET A 267 -7.12 -4.69 -10.58
N PRO A 268 -6.53 -5.84 -10.24
CA PRO A 268 -7.29 -7.05 -9.92
C PRO A 268 -8.40 -6.83 -8.88
N GLY A 269 -8.15 -5.97 -7.87
CA GLY A 269 -9.09 -5.74 -6.78
C GLY A 269 -10.33 -4.88 -7.09
N ILE A 270 -10.55 -4.49 -8.35
CA ILE A 270 -11.84 -3.93 -8.80
C ILE A 270 -12.65 -4.91 -9.65
N ALA A 271 -12.11 -6.11 -9.91
CA ALA A 271 -12.77 -7.10 -10.73
C ALA A 271 -14.01 -7.68 -10.05
N THR A 272 -14.96 -8.14 -10.87
CA THR A 272 -16.15 -8.87 -10.42
C THR A 272 -16.04 -10.37 -10.66
N SER A 273 -15.05 -10.81 -11.45
CA SER A 273 -14.76 -12.22 -11.70
C SER A 273 -13.28 -12.45 -11.95
N SER A 274 -12.85 -13.70 -11.78
CA SER A 274 -11.49 -14.15 -12.07
C SER A 274 -11.50 -15.50 -12.79
N THR A 275 -10.53 -15.71 -13.68
CA THR A 275 -10.36 -16.95 -14.44
C THR A 275 -8.92 -17.41 -14.36
N LEU A 276 -8.69 -18.69 -14.06
CA LEU A 276 -7.38 -19.31 -14.20
C LEU A 276 -7.07 -19.48 -15.69
N ALA A 277 -6.23 -18.61 -16.25
CA ALA A 277 -5.88 -18.60 -17.66
C ALA A 277 -4.81 -19.64 -18.01
N SER A 278 -3.91 -19.94 -17.07
CA SER A 278 -2.84 -20.92 -17.27
C SER A 278 -2.39 -21.54 -15.94
N GLY A 279 -1.93 -22.79 -16.00
CA GLY A 279 -1.29 -23.49 -14.89
C GLY A 279 -2.27 -24.01 -13.83
N SER A 280 -1.86 -23.93 -12.56
CA SER A 280 -2.66 -24.37 -11.42
C SER A 280 -2.47 -23.44 -10.23
N LEU A 281 -3.55 -23.14 -9.49
CA LEU A 281 -3.53 -22.24 -8.34
C LEU A 281 -2.52 -22.67 -7.26
N ASN A 282 -2.23 -23.96 -7.14
CA ASN A 282 -1.25 -24.51 -6.20
C ASN A 282 0.17 -24.61 -6.76
N GLY A 283 0.38 -24.25 -8.03
CA GLY A 283 1.68 -24.22 -8.70
C GLY A 283 1.97 -22.86 -9.32
N ALA A 284 2.70 -22.87 -10.44
CA ALA A 284 2.81 -21.70 -11.29
C ALA A 284 1.48 -21.48 -12.03
N CYS A 285 1.01 -20.25 -12.09
CA CYS A 285 -0.25 -19.92 -12.75
C CYS A 285 -0.34 -18.48 -13.23
N ILE A 286 -1.33 -18.23 -14.08
CA ILE A 286 -1.79 -16.90 -14.48
C ILE A 286 -3.29 -16.83 -14.21
N VAL A 287 -3.71 -15.82 -13.46
CA VAL A 287 -5.10 -15.53 -13.18
C VAL A 287 -5.46 -14.18 -13.79
N GLU A 288 -6.48 -14.19 -14.63
CA GLU A 288 -7.07 -13.01 -15.25
C GLU A 288 -8.24 -12.50 -14.41
N TYR A 289 -8.34 -11.18 -14.26
CA TYR A 289 -9.37 -10.52 -13.46
C TYR A 289 -10.16 -9.59 -14.36
N SER A 290 -11.48 -9.74 -14.37
CA SER A 290 -12.36 -9.01 -15.29
C SER A 290 -13.57 -8.38 -14.60
N ASP A 291 -14.08 -7.33 -15.21
CA ASP A 291 -15.38 -6.73 -14.89
C ASP A 291 -16.28 -6.72 -16.15
N SER A 292 -17.41 -6.00 -16.10
CA SER A 292 -18.33 -5.87 -17.24
C SER A 292 -17.72 -5.21 -18.49
N SER A 293 -16.58 -4.53 -18.35
CA SER A 293 -15.81 -3.91 -19.43
C SER A 293 -14.57 -4.73 -19.85
N GLY A 294 -14.42 -5.95 -19.33
CA GLY A 294 -13.38 -6.89 -19.72
C GLY A 294 -12.21 -6.96 -18.73
N LEU A 295 -11.02 -7.33 -19.21
CA LEU A 295 -9.83 -7.57 -18.38
C LEU A 295 -9.34 -6.29 -17.67
N VAL A 296 -9.42 -6.24 -16.34
CA VAL A 296 -8.97 -5.12 -15.49
C VAL A 296 -7.63 -5.38 -14.81
N GLY A 297 -7.23 -6.65 -14.72
CA GLY A 297 -5.96 -6.99 -14.11
C GLY A 297 -5.55 -8.42 -14.39
N VAL A 298 -4.28 -8.70 -14.12
CA VAL A 298 -3.71 -10.04 -14.19
C VAL A 298 -2.76 -10.23 -13.01
N VAL A 299 -2.69 -11.45 -12.49
CA VAL A 299 -1.66 -11.87 -11.54
C VAL A 299 -1.03 -13.15 -12.06
N GLY A 300 0.30 -13.18 -12.15
CA GLY A 300 1.04 -14.42 -12.33
C GLY A 300 1.78 -14.80 -11.06
N VAL A 301 1.85 -16.10 -10.82
CA VAL A 301 2.65 -16.72 -9.78
C VAL A 301 3.72 -17.54 -10.46
N ASN A 302 4.99 -17.16 -10.31
CA ASN A 302 6.14 -17.78 -10.97
C ASN A 302 6.00 -17.90 -12.50
N GLN A 303 5.38 -16.87 -13.12
CA GLN A 303 5.09 -16.77 -14.56
C GLN A 303 5.37 -15.34 -15.08
N THR A 304 6.41 -14.68 -14.57
CA THR A 304 6.66 -13.25 -14.82
C THR A 304 6.85 -12.94 -16.30
N ALA A 305 7.50 -13.83 -17.06
CA ALA A 305 7.73 -13.63 -18.49
C ALA A 305 6.43 -13.74 -19.29
N GLU A 306 5.56 -14.66 -18.90
CA GLU A 306 4.27 -14.95 -19.53
C GLU A 306 3.20 -13.90 -19.17
N VAL A 307 3.35 -13.21 -18.04
CA VAL A 307 2.51 -12.07 -17.64
C VAL A 307 2.90 -10.78 -18.36
N ALA A 308 4.15 -10.61 -18.78
CA ALA A 308 4.63 -9.37 -19.41
C ALA A 308 3.78 -8.88 -20.61
N PRO A 309 3.33 -9.74 -21.55
CA PRO A 309 2.47 -9.34 -22.66
C PRO A 309 1.13 -8.70 -22.24
N TYR A 310 0.59 -9.07 -21.07
CA TYR A 310 -0.67 -8.52 -20.57
C TYR A 310 -0.62 -7.02 -20.33
N ARG A 311 0.56 -6.45 -20.05
CA ARG A 311 0.71 -5.00 -19.91
C ARG A 311 0.25 -4.27 -21.17
N LYS A 312 0.57 -4.80 -22.36
CA LYS A 312 0.14 -4.22 -23.64
C LYS A 312 -1.37 -4.40 -23.86
N LEU A 313 -1.91 -5.56 -23.49
CA LEU A 313 -3.35 -5.83 -23.60
C LEU A 313 -4.17 -4.89 -22.73
N LEU A 314 -3.78 -4.72 -21.47
CA LEU A 314 -4.46 -3.83 -20.52
C LEU A 314 -4.34 -2.35 -20.93
N LEU A 315 -3.22 -1.94 -21.53
CA LEU A 315 -3.05 -0.57 -22.06
C LEU A 315 -3.92 -0.30 -23.30
N ALA A 316 -4.33 -1.33 -24.03
CA ALA A 316 -5.20 -1.21 -25.20
C ALA A 316 -6.70 -1.14 -24.84
N ARG A 317 -7.03 -1.26 -23.55
CA ARG A 317 -8.40 -1.10 -23.04
C ARG A 317 -8.84 0.36 -23.21
N GLN A 318 -10.01 0.56 -23.81
CA GLN A 318 -10.69 1.85 -23.94
C GLN A 318 -11.77 1.99 -22.88
#